data_AF-A0A6G3MJT3-F1
#
_entry.id   AF-A0A6G3MJT3-F1
#
_cell.length_a   1.000
_cell.length_b   1.000
_cell.length_c   1.000
_cell.angle_alpha   90.00
_cell.angle_beta   90.00
_cell.angle_gamma   90.00
#
_symmetry.space_group_name_H-M   'P 1'
#
loop_
_entity.id
_entity.type
_entity.pdbx_description
1 polymer ?
#
loop_
_entity_poly.entity_id
_entity_poly.type
_entity_poly.pdbx_seq_one_letter_code
_entity_poly.pdbx_strand_id
1 'polypeptide(L)'
;FEEKHLNTVDPEKIRHIFNDNKFHLVRLKLSDSNEFEIKLDDKIISSGSVFENFNPPVDPPKFIEDIEDIKPNDWDDRETIPDLTATKPDDFDQCPPPYISNPKEKKPDDWVEDEPEYLSVDANKPEFWF
;
A
#
# COMPACT_ATOMS: atom_id res chain seq x y z
N PHE A 1 23.86 -19.07 -5.18
CA PHE A 1 23.29 -19.35 -6.50
C PHE A 1 21.85 -18.86 -6.47
N GLU A 2 21.52 -17.85 -7.26
CA GLU A 2 20.16 -17.33 -7.39
C GLU A 2 19.49 -18.06 -8.56
N GLU A 3 18.34 -18.67 -8.32
CA GLU A 3 17.58 -19.36 -9.36
C GLU A 3 16.90 -18.33 -10.28
N LYS A 4 17.04 -18.50 -11.60
CA LYS A 4 16.45 -17.62 -12.60
C LYS A 4 15.18 -18.26 -13.13
N HIS A 5 14.05 -17.58 -12.99
CA HIS A 5 12.75 -18.12 -13.38
C HIS A 5 12.30 -17.53 -14.70
N LEU A 6 11.71 -18.36 -15.56
CA LEU A 6 11.02 -17.88 -16.74
C LEU A 6 9.84 -17.01 -16.32
N ASN A 7 9.62 -15.91 -17.04
CA ASN A 7 8.43 -15.08 -16.88
C ASN A 7 7.16 -15.93 -17.01
N THR A 8 6.13 -15.56 -16.25
CA THR A 8 4.90 -16.35 -16.16
C THR A 8 4.32 -16.61 -17.54
N VAL A 9 4.22 -17.90 -17.89
CA VAL A 9 3.50 -18.33 -19.09
C VAL A 9 2.02 -18.07 -18.85
N ASP A 10 1.32 -17.62 -19.89
CA ASP A 10 -0.11 -17.37 -19.86
C ASP A 10 -0.88 -18.57 -19.27
N PRO A 11 -1.53 -18.42 -18.09
CA PRO A 11 -2.20 -19.52 -17.40
C PRO A 11 -3.30 -20.17 -18.23
N GLU A 12 -3.98 -19.41 -19.09
CA GLU A 12 -5.06 -19.93 -19.94
C GLU A 12 -4.53 -20.97 -20.95
N LYS A 13 -3.26 -20.85 -21.36
CA LYS A 13 -2.61 -21.83 -22.25
C LYS A 13 -2.32 -23.16 -21.58
N ILE A 14 -2.27 -23.21 -20.24
CA ILE A 14 -1.87 -24.40 -19.47
C ILE A 14 -3.05 -24.96 -18.66
N ARG A 15 -4.05 -24.15 -18.31
CA ARG A 15 -5.14 -24.58 -17.42
C ARG A 15 -5.90 -25.82 -17.90
N HIS A 16 -6.04 -25.99 -19.21
CA HIS A 16 -6.78 -27.12 -19.78
C HIS A 16 -6.12 -28.48 -19.53
N ILE A 17 -4.79 -28.54 -19.41
CA ILE A 17 -4.05 -29.80 -19.22
C ILE A 17 -4.14 -30.37 -17.80
N PHE A 18 -4.65 -29.58 -16.85
CA PHE A 18 -4.85 -30.05 -15.47
C PHE A 18 -6.27 -30.58 -15.22
N ASN A 19 -7.21 -30.36 -16.15
CA ASN A 19 -8.64 -30.64 -15.94
C ASN A 19 -9.18 -31.79 -16.78
N ASP A 20 -8.44 -32.29 -17.78
CA ASP A 20 -8.97 -33.23 -18.77
C ASP A 20 -8.65 -34.72 -18.47
N ASN A 21 -7.93 -35.00 -17.36
CA ASN A 21 -7.49 -36.33 -16.91
C ASN A 21 -6.73 -37.15 -17.98
N LYS A 22 -6.02 -36.49 -18.89
CA LYS A 22 -5.21 -37.15 -19.92
C LYS A 22 -3.71 -37.01 -19.66
N PHE A 23 -2.94 -37.82 -20.38
CA PHE A 23 -1.48 -37.67 -20.43
C PHE A 23 -1.14 -36.57 -21.44
N HIS A 24 -0.33 -35.61 -21.00
CA HIS A 24 0.20 -34.54 -21.85
C HIS A 24 1.71 -34.64 -21.97
N LEU A 25 2.23 -34.28 -23.14
CA LEU A 25 3.66 -34.23 -23.40
C LEU A 25 4.17 -32.79 -23.30
N VAL A 26 5.05 -32.55 -22.34
CA VAL A 26 5.79 -31.28 -22.21
C VAL A 26 7.20 -31.47 -22.78
N ARG A 27 7.61 -30.60 -23.69
CA ARG A 27 8.96 -30.60 -24.29
C ARG A 27 9.58 -29.22 -24.15
N LEU A 28 10.77 -29.15 -23.53
CA LEU A 28 11.63 -27.98 -23.55
C LEU A 28 12.75 -28.20 -24.58
N LYS A 29 12.89 -27.27 -25.51
CA LYS A 29 14.04 -27.18 -26.40
C LYS A 29 14.83 -25.93 -26.05
N LEU A 30 16.12 -26.09 -25.79
CA LEU A 30 17.07 -25.00 -25.60
C LEU A 30 18.11 -25.10 -26.72
N SER A 31 18.38 -23.96 -27.37
CA SER A 31 19.35 -23.86 -28.45
C SER A 31 20.62 -23.17 -27.99
N ASP A 32 21.76 -23.44 -28.64
CA ASP A 32 23.05 -22.79 -28.36
C ASP A 32 23.02 -21.27 -28.61
N SER A 33 22.02 -20.78 -29.36
CA SER A 33 21.72 -19.35 -29.52
C SER A 33 21.06 -18.70 -28.28
N ASN A 34 20.91 -19.44 -27.17
CA ASN A 34 20.20 -19.03 -25.96
C ASN A 34 18.71 -18.73 -26.19
N GLU A 35 18.13 -19.35 -27.22
CA GLU A 35 16.68 -19.35 -27.47
C GLU A 35 16.05 -20.61 -26.88
N PHE A 36 14.90 -20.46 -26.23
CA PHE A 36 14.13 -21.56 -25.69
C PHE A 36 12.74 -21.66 -26.33
N GLU A 37 12.22 -22.87 -26.39
CA GLU A 37 10.87 -23.18 -26.87
C GLU A 37 10.26 -24.27 -25.98
N ILE A 38 9.11 -23.98 -25.39
CA ILE A 38 8.33 -24.91 -24.58
C ILE A 38 7.09 -25.31 -25.37
N LYS A 39 6.94 -26.61 -25.60
CA LYS A 39 5.79 -27.21 -26.27
C LYS A 39 4.97 -28.06 -25.32
N LEU A 40 3.67 -28.03 -25.54
CA LEU A 40 2.67 -28.86 -24.90
C LEU A 40 1.87 -29.54 -26.01
N ASP A 41 1.94 -30.87 -26.09
CA ASP A 41 1.29 -31.66 -27.15
C ASP A 41 1.59 -31.11 -28.57
N ASP A 42 2.89 -30.84 -28.81
CA ASP A 42 3.44 -30.21 -30.03
C ASP A 42 2.96 -28.79 -30.35
N LYS A 43 2.16 -28.15 -29.47
CA LYS A 43 1.82 -26.73 -29.55
C LYS A 43 2.78 -25.88 -28.73
N ILE A 44 3.23 -24.76 -29.29
CA ILE A 44 4.14 -23.83 -28.61
C ILE A 44 3.34 -23.03 -27.57
N ILE A 45 3.70 -23.15 -26.29
CA ILE A 45 3.06 -22.39 -25.20
C ILE A 45 3.91 -21.19 -24.77
N SER A 46 5.23 -21.28 -24.89
CA SER A 46 6.17 -20.21 -24.57
C SER A 46 7.43 -20.36 -25.42
N SER A 47 7.93 -19.26 -25.98
CA SER A 47 9.13 -19.21 -26.78
C SER A 47 9.79 -17.84 -26.62
N GLY A 48 11.12 -17.81 -26.62
CA GLY A 48 11.83 -16.54 -26.50
C GLY A 48 13.32 -16.71 -26.26
N SER A 49 13.94 -15.63 -25.78
CA SER A 49 15.37 -15.59 -25.43
C SER A 49 15.53 -15.75 -23.93
N VAL A 50 16.49 -16.58 -23.53
CA VAL A 50 16.85 -16.80 -22.12
C VAL A 50 17.29 -15.48 -21.45
N PHE A 51 17.84 -14.54 -22.20
CA PHE A 51 18.28 -13.25 -21.67
C PHE A 51 17.14 -12.28 -21.33
N GLU A 52 16.06 -12.30 -22.11
CA GLU A 52 14.98 -11.30 -22.02
C GLU A 52 13.78 -11.81 -21.21
N ASN A 53 13.57 -13.12 -21.18
CA ASN A 53 12.35 -13.71 -20.63
C ASN A 53 12.53 -14.33 -19.24
N PHE A 54 13.65 -14.09 -18.57
CA PHE A 54 13.92 -14.59 -17.23
C PHE A 54 14.00 -13.45 -16.21
N ASN A 55 13.45 -13.70 -15.02
CA ASN A 55 13.53 -12.81 -13.88
C ASN A 55 14.04 -13.60 -12.66
N PRO A 56 15.18 -13.20 -12.05
CA PRO A 56 16.05 -12.08 -12.40
C PRO A 56 16.80 -12.29 -13.74
N PRO A 57 17.24 -11.20 -14.41
CA PRO A 57 17.93 -11.25 -15.70
C PRO A 57 19.14 -12.18 -15.69
N VAL A 58 19.37 -12.87 -16.82
CA VAL A 58 20.51 -13.78 -16.97
C VAL A 58 21.83 -13.02 -16.97
N ASP A 59 21.85 -11.89 -17.67
CA ASP A 59 22.96 -10.95 -17.61
C ASP A 59 22.76 -9.98 -16.45
N PRO A 60 23.81 -9.68 -15.67
CA PRO A 60 23.74 -8.59 -14.70
C PRO A 60 23.35 -7.28 -15.40
N PRO A 61 22.61 -6.39 -14.73
CA PRO A 61 22.23 -5.12 -15.32
C PRO A 61 23.49 -4.34 -15.74
N LYS A 62 23.42 -3.68 -16.91
CA LYS A 62 24.56 -2.89 -17.44
C LYS A 62 24.95 -1.73 -16.53
N PHE A 63 24.02 -1.27 -15.71
CA PHE A 63 24.19 -0.19 -14.75
C PHE A 63 23.78 -0.71 -13.38
N ILE A 64 24.62 -0.44 -12.39
CA ILE A 64 24.32 -0.65 -10.98
C ILE A 64 24.16 0.72 -10.33
N GLU A 65 23.28 0.83 -9.34
CA GLU A 65 23.21 2.04 -8.52
C GLU A 65 24.50 2.19 -7.71
N ASP A 66 25.00 3.41 -7.62
CA ASP A 66 26.19 3.70 -6.83
C ASP A 66 25.83 3.68 -5.35
N ILE A 67 26.42 2.75 -4.60
CA ILE A 67 26.18 2.60 -3.16
C ILE A 67 26.66 3.81 -2.34
N GLU A 68 27.56 4.63 -2.91
CA GLU A 68 28.08 5.84 -2.28
C GLU A 68 27.26 7.08 -2.68
N ASP A 69 26.32 6.97 -3.62
CA ASP A 69 25.45 8.08 -4.00
C ASP A 69 24.42 8.35 -2.91
N ILE A 70 24.53 9.53 -2.31
CA ILE A 70 23.65 9.98 -1.24
C ILE A 70 22.89 11.17 -1.78
N LYS A 71 21.56 11.08 -1.74
CA LYS A 71 20.68 12.21 -2.04
C LYS A 71 21.14 13.43 -1.22
N PRO A 72 21.43 14.58 -1.86
CA PRO A 72 21.88 15.78 -1.16
C PRO A 72 20.89 16.21 -0.07
N ASN A 73 21.39 16.79 1.02
CA ASN A 73 20.54 17.30 2.12
C ASN A 73 19.56 18.40 1.67
N ASP A 74 19.86 19.10 0.58
CA ASP A 74 19.02 20.16 -0.01
C ASP A 74 18.10 19.63 -1.12
N TRP A 75 18.00 18.31 -1.27
CA TRP A 75 17.14 17.71 -2.28
C TRP A 75 15.67 17.77 -1.84
N ASP A 76 14.85 18.46 -2.63
CA ASP A 76 13.42 18.62 -2.37
C ASP A 76 12.59 17.62 -3.19
N ASP A 77 12.06 16.59 -2.55
CA ASP A 77 11.16 15.59 -3.16
C ASP A 77 9.67 15.95 -3.06
N ARG A 78 9.32 17.17 -2.61
CA ARG A 78 7.92 17.54 -2.44
C ARG A 78 7.24 17.70 -3.79
N GLU A 79 6.22 16.87 -4.05
CA GLU A 79 5.37 16.98 -5.25
C GLU A 79 4.58 18.30 -5.29
N THR A 80 4.22 18.83 -4.12
CA THR A 80 3.46 20.08 -3.98
C THR A 80 4.09 20.99 -2.94
N ILE A 81 4.20 22.27 -3.26
CA ILE A 81 4.64 23.33 -2.34
C ILE A 81 3.46 24.26 -2.00
N PRO A 82 3.39 24.80 -0.77
CA PRO A 82 2.41 25.84 -0.46
C PRO A 82 2.68 27.08 -1.32
N ASP A 83 1.61 27.70 -1.80
CA ASP A 83 1.71 28.92 -2.60
C ASP A 83 2.28 30.06 -1.74
N LEU A 84 3.44 30.58 -2.13
CA LEU A 84 4.14 31.67 -1.44
C LEU A 84 3.37 33.01 -1.51
N THR A 85 2.43 33.15 -2.44
CA THR A 85 1.62 34.36 -2.63
C THR A 85 0.27 34.28 -1.90
N ALA A 86 -0.14 33.08 -1.47
CA ALA A 86 -1.37 32.90 -0.73
C ALA A 86 -1.23 33.49 0.67
N THR A 87 -1.91 34.61 0.90
CA THR A 87 -2.02 35.21 2.23
C THR A 87 -3.27 34.66 2.91
N LYS A 88 -3.14 34.32 4.20
CA LYS A 88 -4.29 33.91 5.00
C LYS A 88 -5.35 35.03 4.96
N PRO A 89 -6.63 34.73 4.69
CA PRO A 89 -7.69 35.74 4.71
C PRO A 89 -7.81 36.42 6.07
N ASP A 90 -8.19 37.71 6.08
CA ASP A 90 -8.34 38.50 7.32
C ASP A 90 -9.36 37.88 8.30
N ASP A 91 -10.37 37.17 7.80
CA ASP A 91 -11.45 36.54 8.58
C ASP A 91 -11.12 35.09 9.02
N PHE A 92 -9.93 34.57 8.72
CA PHE A 92 -9.56 33.22 9.12
C PHE A 92 -9.06 33.22 10.57
N ASP A 93 -9.89 32.74 11.49
CA ASP A 93 -9.44 32.46 12.85
C ASP A 93 -8.63 31.14 12.88
N GLN A 94 -7.42 31.18 13.46
CA GLN A 94 -6.57 29.99 13.61
C GLN A 94 -6.96 29.13 14.82
N CYS A 95 -7.78 29.67 15.72
CA CYS A 95 -8.23 28.98 16.93
C CYS A 95 -9.74 29.18 17.15
N PRO A 96 -10.60 28.79 16.19
CA PRO A 96 -12.03 28.83 16.43
C PRO A 96 -12.38 27.85 17.56
N PRO A 97 -13.39 28.16 18.39
CA PRO A 97 -13.85 27.23 19.39
C PRO A 97 -14.32 25.93 18.71
N PRO A 98 -13.92 24.74 19.21
CA PRO A 98 -14.30 23.46 18.59
C PRO A 98 -15.81 23.19 18.69
N TYR A 99 -16.51 23.89 19.59
CA TYR A 99 -17.95 23.80 19.79
C TYR A 99 -18.56 25.18 19.82
N ILE A 100 -19.71 25.33 19.15
CA ILE A 100 -20.56 26.51 19.21
C ILE A 100 -21.89 26.15 19.87
N SER A 101 -22.40 27.02 20.74
CA SER A 101 -23.73 26.83 21.34
C SER A 101 -24.81 26.85 20.25
N ASN A 102 -25.72 25.89 20.30
CA ASN A 102 -26.81 25.80 19.33
C ASN A 102 -27.84 26.93 19.56
N PRO A 103 -27.99 27.91 18.65
CA PRO A 103 -28.88 29.05 18.87
C PRO A 103 -30.37 28.68 18.82
N LYS A 104 -30.72 27.47 18.35
CA LYS A 104 -32.11 26.98 18.28
C LYS A 104 -32.52 26.21 19.53
N GLU A 105 -31.56 25.83 20.36
CA GLU A 105 -31.80 25.02 21.55
C GLU A 105 -32.23 25.94 22.70
N LYS A 106 -33.33 25.57 23.35
CA LYS A 106 -33.84 26.25 24.53
C LYS A 106 -33.81 25.26 25.69
N LYS A 107 -33.55 25.77 26.90
CA LYS A 107 -33.67 24.97 28.11
C LYS A 107 -35.06 24.32 28.15
N PRO A 108 -35.18 23.01 28.41
CA PRO A 108 -36.48 22.35 28.56
C PRO A 108 -37.30 22.97 29.70
N ASP A 109 -38.63 22.90 29.60
CA ASP A 109 -39.55 23.48 30.60
C ASP A 109 -39.42 22.81 31.98
N ASP A 110 -39.02 21.53 32.03
CA ASP A 110 -38.82 20.75 33.27
C ASP A 110 -37.39 20.89 33.85
N TRP A 111 -36.60 21.85 33.39
CA TRP A 111 -35.23 22.06 33.88
C TRP A 111 -35.22 22.77 35.24
N VAL A 112 -34.84 22.06 36.30
CA VAL A 112 -34.75 22.61 37.67
C VAL A 112 -33.36 23.19 37.92
N GLU A 113 -33.22 24.52 37.92
CA GLU A 113 -31.93 25.21 38.11
C GLU A 113 -31.46 25.24 39.56
N ASP A 114 -32.38 25.11 40.53
CA ASP A 114 -32.10 25.21 41.96
C ASP A 114 -31.59 23.88 42.58
N GLU A 115 -31.62 22.78 41.83
CA GLU A 115 -31.12 21.49 42.30
C GLU A 115 -29.61 21.37 42.04
N PRO A 116 -28.79 20.94 43.02
CA PRO A 116 -27.37 20.78 42.81
C PRO A 116 -27.08 19.69 41.75
N GLU A 117 -26.14 19.95 40.84
CA GLU A 117 -25.72 19.01 39.78
C GLU A 117 -25.27 17.65 40.35
N TYR A 118 -24.67 17.66 41.54
CA TYR A 118 -24.26 16.48 42.27
C TYR A 118 -24.87 16.48 43.67
N LEU A 119 -25.54 15.38 44.02
CA LEU A 119 -25.98 15.13 45.38
C LEU A 119 -24.77 14.65 46.19
N SER A 120 -24.25 15.50 47.08
CA SER A 120 -23.26 15.08 48.05
C SER A 120 -23.92 14.12 49.04
N VAL A 121 -23.65 12.82 48.90
CA VAL A 121 -23.92 11.88 49.98
C VAL A 121 -22.87 12.14 51.05
N ASP A 122 -23.28 12.34 52.31
CA ASP A 122 -22.39 12.45 53.47
C ASP A 122 -21.72 11.08 53.75
N ALA A 123 -20.94 10.60 52.80
CA ALA A 123 -20.19 9.36 52.87
C ALA A 123 -18.86 9.65 53.56
N ASN A 124 -18.74 9.21 54.81
CA ASN A 124 -17.47 9.30 55.54
C ASN A 124 -16.42 8.41 54.88
N LYS A 125 -15.28 9.01 54.48
CA LYS A 125 -14.11 8.26 54.00
C LYS A 125 -13.66 7.28 55.10
N PRO A 126 -13.63 5.95 54.87
CA PRO A 126 -13.19 4.99 55.89
C PRO A 126 -11.69 5.14 56.22
N GLU A 127 -11.29 4.83 57.45
CA GLU A 127 -9.89 4.96 57.95
C GLU A 127 -8.84 4.17 57.13
N PHE A 128 -9.26 3.16 56.37
CA PHE A 128 -8.37 2.34 55.55
C PHE A 128 -8.17 2.85 54.12
N TRP A 129 -8.78 3.98 53.77
CA TRP A 129 -8.63 4.62 52.47
C TRP A 129 -7.47 5.62 52.55
N PHE A 130 -6.24 5.12 52.42
CA PHE A 130 -5.06 5.95 52.14
C PHE A 130 -5.09 6.41 50.68
#